data_AF-A0A2V9SNY1-F1
#
_entry.id   AF-A0A2V9SNY1-F1
#
_cell.length_a   1.000
_cell.length_b   1.000
_cell.length_c   1.000
_cell.angle_alpha   90.00
_cell.angle_beta   90.00
_cell.angle_gamma   90.00
#
_symmetry.space_group_name_H-M   'P 1'
#
loop_
_entity.id
_entity.type
_entity.pdbx_description
1 polymer ?
#
loop_
_entity_poly.entity_id
_entity_poly.type
_entity_poly.pdbx_seq_one_letter_code
_entity_poly.pdbx_strand_id
1 'polypeptide(L)'
;MKIFTADLQEPEKLVLRLFNYPAWAAQVNGRATSAETQELTGQMIIPVDAGQNRVEIRFVRTWDRTLAGVISGVALLLVLATTVFSRKRLALNR
;
A
#
# COMPACT_ATOMS: atom_id res chain seq x y z
N MET A 1 -10.11 -5.00 -3.86
CA MET A 1 -10.65 -5.31 -2.52
C MET A 1 -11.21 -6.71 -2.56
N LYS A 2 -10.90 -7.55 -1.58
CA LYS A 2 -11.40 -8.91 -1.45
C LYS A 2 -12.09 -9.04 -0.11
N ILE A 3 -13.28 -9.61 -0.09
CA ILE A 3 -14.02 -9.95 1.13
C ILE A 3 -14.38 -11.42 1.05
N PHE A 4 -14.26 -12.13 2.15
CA PHE A 4 -14.78 -13.49 2.31
C PHE A 4 -15.11 -13.76 3.78
N THR A 5 -15.85 -14.83 4.01
CA THR A 5 -16.18 -15.33 5.35
C THR A 5 -15.56 -16.70 5.56
N ALA A 6 -15.08 -16.95 6.77
CA ALA A 6 -14.62 -18.26 7.22
C ALA A 6 -15.37 -18.61 8.51
N ASP A 7 -15.90 -19.83 8.61
CA ASP A 7 -16.53 -20.35 9.82
C ASP A 7 -15.71 -21.53 10.33
N LEU A 8 -15.19 -21.39 11.56
CA LEU A 8 -14.14 -22.25 12.10
C LEU A 8 -14.56 -22.77 13.47
N GLN A 9 -14.26 -24.04 13.77
CA GLN A 9 -14.59 -24.61 15.08
C GLN A 9 -13.62 -24.16 16.17
N GLU A 10 -12.39 -23.81 15.79
CA GLU A 10 -11.32 -23.38 16.67
C GLU A 10 -10.52 -22.23 16.02
N PRO A 11 -9.73 -21.47 16.80
CA PRO A 11 -8.86 -20.43 16.23
C PRO A 11 -7.86 -21.02 15.24
N GLU A 12 -7.78 -20.44 14.05
CA GLU A 12 -6.95 -20.94 12.95
C GLU A 12 -6.18 -19.82 12.24
N LYS A 13 -5.20 -20.22 11.43
CA LYS A 13 -4.41 -19.33 10.57
C LYS A 13 -4.83 -19.53 9.11
N LEU A 14 -5.50 -18.53 8.55
CA LEU A 14 -5.90 -18.56 7.14
C LEU A 14 -4.70 -18.22 6.25
N VAL A 15 -4.27 -19.19 5.45
CA VAL A 15 -3.23 -18.98 4.44
C VAL A 15 -3.87 -18.54 3.13
N LEU A 16 -3.51 -17.34 2.68
CA LEU A 16 -4.03 -16.77 1.46
C LEU A 16 -3.04 -16.94 0.32
N ARG A 17 -3.55 -17.25 -0.87
CA ARG A 17 -2.78 -17.22 -2.12
C ARG A 17 -2.53 -15.77 -2.59
N LEU A 18 -2.00 -14.94 -1.69
CA LEU A 18 -1.67 -13.54 -1.87
C LEU A 18 -0.37 -13.28 -1.12
N PHE A 19 0.58 -12.54 -1.70
CA PHE A 19 1.81 -12.17 -1.00
C PHE A 19 1.54 -11.16 0.12
N ASN A 20 2.24 -11.29 1.24
CA ASN A 20 2.22 -10.30 2.30
C ASN A 20 3.04 -9.06 1.89
N TYR A 21 2.40 -8.13 1.20
CA TYR A 21 3.02 -6.90 0.68
C TYR A 21 2.53 -5.67 1.45
N PRO A 22 3.38 -4.65 1.73
CA PRO A 22 3.03 -3.54 2.62
C PRO A 22 1.79 -2.72 2.25
N ALA A 23 1.40 -2.70 0.98
CA ALA A 23 0.21 -2.01 0.53
C ALA A 23 -1.09 -2.81 0.71
N TRP A 24 -1.03 -4.06 1.18
CA TRP A 24 -2.22 -4.81 1.57
C TRP A 24 -2.52 -4.58 3.05
N ALA A 25 -3.74 -4.11 3.35
CA ALA A 25 -4.27 -3.99 4.70
C ALA A 25 -5.35 -5.05 4.92
N ALA A 26 -5.22 -5.82 6.00
CA ALA A 26 -6.17 -6.84 6.41
C ALA A 26 -7.05 -6.34 7.56
N GLN A 27 -8.33 -6.68 7.51
CA GLN A 27 -9.29 -6.49 8.60
C GLN A 27 -10.04 -7.80 8.85
N VAL A 28 -10.21 -8.13 10.13
CA VAL A 28 -11.04 -9.26 10.59
C VAL A 28 -12.14 -8.67 11.45
N ASN A 29 -13.40 -8.95 11.09
CA ASN A 29 -14.57 -8.44 11.81
C ASN A 29 -14.55 -6.91 12.01
N GLY A 30 -14.04 -6.18 11.00
CA GLY A 30 -13.93 -4.72 11.00
C GLY A 30 -12.75 -4.15 11.79
N ARG A 31 -11.90 -4.99 12.40
CA ARG A 31 -10.70 -4.56 13.13
C ARG A 31 -9.46 -4.79 12.28
N ALA A 32 -8.57 -3.80 12.23
CA ALA A 32 -7.28 -3.96 11.57
C ALA A 32 -6.50 -5.10 12.24
N THR A 33 -5.95 -5.99 11.43
CA THR A 33 -5.15 -7.12 11.93
C THR A 33 -3.80 -7.15 11.22
N SER A 34 -2.76 -7.52 11.96
CA SER A 34 -1.44 -7.71 11.38
C SER A 34 -1.42 -9.05 10.67
N ALA A 35 -1.04 -9.05 9.39
CA ALA A 35 -0.82 -10.29 8.66
C ALA A 35 0.61 -10.80 8.88
N GLU A 36 0.74 -12.11 9.06
CA GLU A 36 2.02 -12.81 9.09
C GLU A 36 2.43 -13.21 7.66
N THR A 37 3.72 -13.47 7.46
CA THR A 37 4.27 -13.95 6.19
C THR A 37 4.66 -15.42 6.32
N GLN A 38 4.15 -16.26 5.43
CA GLN A 38 4.63 -17.63 5.29
C GLN A 38 6.08 -17.62 4.80
N GLU A 39 7.01 -18.20 5.57
CA GLU A 39 8.46 -18.08 5.31
C GLU A 39 8.89 -18.58 3.92
N LEU A 40 8.36 -19.72 3.48
CA LEU A 40 8.79 -20.36 2.22
C LEU A 40 8.17 -19.71 0.98
N THR A 41 6.92 -19.25 1.07
CA THR A 41 6.12 -18.84 -0.09
C THR A 41 5.85 -17.34 -0.13
N GLY A 42 6.12 -16.61 0.96
CA GLY A 42 5.77 -15.20 1.10
C GLY A 42 4.26 -14.94 1.21
N GLN A 43 3.45 -15.99 1.36
CA GLN A 43 2.00 -15.88 1.44
C GLN A 43 1.55 -15.15 2.71
N MET A 44 0.44 -14.42 2.57
CA MET A 44 -0.21 -13.73 3.67
C MET A 44 -0.95 -14.73 4.55
N ILE A 45 -0.69 -14.66 5.85
CA ILE A 45 -1.35 -15.46 6.87
C ILE A 45 -2.16 -14.51 7.76
N ILE A 46 -3.44 -14.83 7.94
CA ILE A 46 -4.35 -14.05 8.79
C ILE A 46 -4.83 -14.93 9.94
N PRO A 47 -4.48 -14.64 11.21
CA PRO A 47 -5.07 -15.32 12.35
C PRO A 47 -6.53 -14.89 12.52
N VAL A 48 -7.39 -15.87 12.81
CA VAL A 48 -8.82 -15.66 13.05
C VAL A 48 -9.29 -16.53 14.23
N ASP A 49 -10.28 -16.05 14.97
CA ASP A 49 -10.86 -16.78 16.10
C ASP A 49 -11.85 -17.87 15.62
N ALA A 50 -12.33 -18.70 16.55
CA ALA A 50 -13.44 -19.61 16.26
C ALA A 50 -14.73 -18.84 15.90
N GLY A 51 -15.60 -19.49 15.14
CA GLY A 51 -16.87 -18.97 14.64
C GLY A 51 -16.74 -18.23 13.31
N GLN A 52 -17.78 -17.45 13.00
CA GLN A 52 -17.87 -16.72 11.74
C GLN A 52 -16.98 -15.47 11.75
N ASN A 53 -16.02 -15.44 10.84
CA ASN A 53 -15.09 -14.34 10.64
C ASN A 53 -15.29 -13.71 9.26
N ARG A 54 -15.52 -12.40 9.22
CA ARG A 54 -15.50 -11.61 7.98
C ARG A 54 -14.11 -11.04 7.77
N VAL A 55 -13.41 -11.57 6.79
CA VAL A 55 -12.06 -11.12 6.42
C VAL A 55 -12.14 -10.19 5.22
N GLU A 56 -11.45 -9.07 5.32
CA GLU A 56 -11.40 -8.05 4.29
C GLU A 56 -9.97 -7.61 4.00
N ILE A 57 -9.61 -7.56 2.73
CA ILE A 57 -8.28 -7.20 2.26
C ILE A 57 -8.39 -6.08 1.25
N ARG A 58 -7.73 -4.97 1.55
CA ARG A 58 -7.76 -3.75 0.73
C ARG A 58 -6.35 -3.35 0.35
N PHE A 59 -6.20 -2.87 -0.88
CA PHE A 59 -4.97 -2.23 -1.31
C PHE A 59 -5.02 -0.77 -0.84
N VAL A 60 -4.08 -0.37 0.00
CA VAL A 60 -4.02 0.97 0.60
C VAL A 60 -2.84 1.76 0.02
N ARG A 61 -2.94 3.09 0.09
CA ARG A 61 -1.83 3.96 -0.28
C ARG A 61 -0.79 3.93 0.83
N THR A 62 0.44 3.59 0.47
CA THR A 62 1.60 3.65 1.36
C THR A 62 2.21 5.06 1.36
N TRP A 63 2.90 5.42 2.43
CA TRP A 63 3.39 6.79 2.66
C TRP A 63 4.43 7.24 1.62
N ASP A 64 5.21 6.31 1.08
CA ASP A 64 6.20 6.50 0.03
C ASP A 64 5.57 7.06 -1.26
N ARG A 65 4.32 6.67 -1.58
CA ARG A 65 3.60 7.23 -2.74
C ARG A 65 3.29 8.71 -2.57
N THR A 66 3.07 9.16 -1.34
CA THR A 66 2.89 10.59 -1.05
C THR A 66 4.23 11.32 -1.15
N LEU A 67 5.29 10.74 -0.60
CA LEU A 67 6.64 11.31 -0.70
C LEU A 67 7.10 11.45 -2.16
N ALA A 68 6.90 10.42 -2.98
CA ALA A 68 7.23 10.45 -4.40
C ALA A 68 6.52 11.60 -5.13
N GLY A 69 5.23 11.82 -4.83
CA GLY A 69 4.48 12.94 -5.39
C GLY A 69 5.06 14.30 -5.03
N VAL A 70 5.50 14.49 -3.78
CA VAL A 70 6.17 15.73 -3.34
C VAL A 70 7.48 15.93 -4.09
N ILE A 71 8.33 14.90 -4.16
CA ILE A 71 9.62 14.96 -4.85
C ILE A 71 9.42 15.32 -6.33
N SER A 72 8.49 14.65 -7.02
CA SER A 72 8.17 14.94 -8.42
C SER A 72 7.66 16.38 -8.60
N GLY A 73 6.81 16.88 -7.69
CA GLY A 73 6.33 18.26 -7.71
C GLY A 73 7.47 19.28 -7.58
N VAL A 74 8.38 19.07 -6.63
CA VAL A 74 9.57 19.92 -6.44
C VAL A 74 10.47 19.89 -7.68
N ALA A 75 10.74 18.70 -8.22
CA ALA A 75 11.56 18.55 -9.42
C ALA A 75 10.95 19.30 -10.63
N LEU A 76 9.63 19.19 -10.82
CA LEU A 76 8.93 19.91 -11.88
C LEU A 76 9.05 21.43 -11.73
N LEU A 77 8.90 21.96 -10.52
CA LEU A 77 9.06 23.38 -10.24
C LEU A 77 10.49 23.87 -10.55
N LEU A 78 11.51 23.09 -10.20
CA LEU A 78 12.91 23.41 -10.51
C LEU A 78 13.18 23.42 -12.02
N VAL A 79 12.63 22.44 -12.76
CA VAL A 79 12.75 22.40 -14.23
C VAL A 79 12.06 23.60 -14.88
N LEU A 80 10.85 23.97 -14.41
CA LEU A 80 10.14 25.14 -14.93
C LEU A 80 10.88 26.44 -14.63
N ALA A 81 11.37 26.59 -13.39
CA ALA A 81 12.15 27.75 -12.99
C ALA A 81 13.38 27.91 -13.88
N THR A 82 14.22 26.88 -13.97
CA THR A 82 15.45 26.90 -14.78
C THR A 82 15.18 27.14 -16.27
N THR A 83 14.10 26.58 -16.81
CA THR A 83 13.69 26.83 -18.21
C THR A 83 13.29 28.29 -18.43
N VAL A 84 12.49 28.88 -17.54
CA VAL A 84 12.07 30.28 -17.63
C VAL A 84 13.26 31.23 -17.48
N PHE A 85 14.13 30.99 -16.49
CA PHE A 85 15.34 31.81 -16.29
C PHE A 85 16.28 31.75 -17.49
N SER A 86 16.48 30.57 -18.07
CA SER A 86 17.32 30.39 -19.26
C SER A 86 16.77 31.16 -20.47
N ARG A 87 15.45 31.10 -20.71
CA ARG A 87 14.79 31.85 -21.79
C ARG A 87 14.90 33.36 -21.61
N LYS A 88 14.71 33.86 -20.39
CA LYS A 88 14.86 35.30 -20.07
C LYS A 88 16.29 35.79 -20.30
N ARG A 89 17.29 34.99 -19.89
CA ARG A 89 18.71 35.32 -20.09
C ARG A 89 19.07 35.40 -21.59
N LEU A 90 18.57 34.46 -22.40
CA LEU A 90 18.75 34.48 -23.86
C LEU A 90 18.10 35.70 -24.53
N ALA A 91 16.93 36.13 -24.05
CA ALA A 91 16.22 37.30 -24.58
C ALA A 91 16.86 38.65 -24.17
N LEU A 92 17.48 38.73 -22.98
CA LEU A 92 18.16 39.95 -22.51
C LEU A 92 19.55 40.16 -23.16
N ASN A 93 20.14 39.08 -23.69
CA ASN A 93 21.50 39.08 -24.26
C ASN A 93 21.51 39.21 -25.80
N ARG A 94 20.35 39.53 -26.39
CA ARG A 94 20.10 39.80 -27.81
C ARG A 94 19.77 41.28 -27.97
#